data_AF-A0A2A9N7L4-F1
#
_entry.id   AF-A0A2A9N7L4-F1
#
_cell.length_a   1.000
_cell.length_b   1.000
_cell.length_c   1.000
_cell.angle_alpha   90.00
_cell.angle_beta   90.00
_cell.angle_gamma   90.00
#
_symmetry.space_group_name_H-M   'P 1'
#
loop_
_entity.id
_entity.type
_entity.pdbx_description
1 polymer ?
#
loop_
_entity_poly.entity_id
_entity_poly.type
_entity_poly.pdbx_seq_one_letter_code
_entity_poly.pdbx_strand_id
1 'polypeptide(L)'
;MSFATFEAELTTCFEDKLAQKRARNVIYTFRQGKQSLTSFMDQFELLHIEAEVSQEEAYFLLKRGLNDSVIQAAFGGFNVIPTTYTLLVKELKTLATNYEEGVTLKGVKEKEDRLRETSVATRRGRLSRS
;
A
#
# COMPACT_ATOMS: atom_id res chain seq x y z
N MET A 1 45.89 -4.34 15.35
CA MET A 1 44.51 -4.38 14.81
C MET A 1 44.50 -5.25 13.57
N SER A 2 43.45 -6.05 13.36
CA SER A 2 43.30 -6.84 12.14
C SER A 2 42.41 -6.10 11.13
N PHE A 3 42.49 -6.50 9.87
CA PHE A 3 41.66 -5.94 8.80
C PHE A 3 40.15 -6.13 9.08
N ALA A 4 39.76 -7.26 9.69
CA ALA A 4 38.38 -7.52 10.09
C ALA A 4 37.89 -6.53 11.17
N THR A 5 38.76 -6.10 12.10
CA THR A 5 38.42 -5.07 13.09
C THR A 5 38.19 -3.72 12.42
N PHE A 6 39.02 -3.38 11.42
CA PHE A 6 38.91 -2.14 10.66
C PHE A 6 37.63 -2.08 9.80
N GLU A 7 37.26 -3.17 9.12
CA GLU A 7 35.99 -3.23 8.38
C GLU A 7 34.78 -3.08 9.31
N ALA A 8 34.80 -3.71 10.49
CA ALA A 8 33.72 -3.57 11.47
C ALA A 8 33.60 -2.14 12.00
N GLU A 9 34.72 -1.46 12.28
CA GLU A 9 34.77 -0.06 12.69
C GLU A 9 34.28 0.88 11.58
N LEU A 10 34.65 0.63 10.33
CA LEU A 10 34.13 1.37 9.17
C LEU A 10 32.62 1.22 9.04
N THR A 11 32.13 -0.01 9.12
CA THR A 11 30.70 -0.31 9.00
C THR A 11 29.90 0.39 10.10
N THR A 12 30.37 0.34 11.35
CA THR A 12 29.74 1.05 12.48
C THR A 12 29.84 2.57 12.40
N CYS A 13 30.86 3.13 11.74
CA CYS A 13 30.96 4.57 11.49
C CYS A 13 29.95 5.06 10.43
N PHE A 14 29.60 4.21 9.47
CA PHE A 14 28.65 4.53 8.41
C PHE A 14 27.21 4.04 8.68
N GLU A 15 27.00 3.26 9.74
CA GLU A 15 25.67 3.02 10.29
C GLU A 15 25.08 4.35 10.77
N ASP A 16 24.15 4.90 9.98
CA ASP A 16 23.36 6.05 10.40
C ASP A 16 22.31 5.60 11.43
N LYS A 17 22.77 5.37 12.66
CA LYS A 17 21.96 5.02 13.83
C LYS A 17 20.89 6.09 14.10
N LEU A 18 21.11 7.31 13.61
CA LEU A 18 20.16 8.40 13.71
C LEU A 18 19.05 8.28 12.66
N ALA A 19 19.36 7.87 11.44
CA ALA A 19 18.37 7.48 10.43
C ALA A 19 17.54 6.27 10.89
N GLN A 20 18.18 5.21 11.40
CA GLN A 20 17.45 4.05 11.94
C GLN A 20 16.50 4.45 13.09
N LYS A 21 16.96 5.28 14.02
CA LYS A 21 16.12 5.78 15.13
C LYS A 21 14.95 6.63 14.62
N ARG A 22 15.17 7.45 13.59
CA ARG A 22 14.10 8.21 12.92
C ARG A 22 13.10 7.26 12.26
N ALA A 23 13.56 6.29 11.48
CA ALA A 23 12.72 5.29 10.83
C ALA A 23 11.88 4.52 11.85
N ARG A 24 12.47 4.10 12.99
CA ARG A 24 11.74 3.50 14.12
C ARG A 24 10.63 4.41 14.62
N ASN A 25 10.91 5.69 14.91
CA ASN A 25 9.87 6.60 15.37
C ASN A 25 8.74 6.79 14.34
N VAL A 26 9.09 6.84 13.05
CA VAL A 26 8.12 6.99 11.96
C VAL A 26 7.24 5.74 11.86
N ILE A 27 7.81 4.53 11.82
CA ILE A 27 7.02 3.29 11.65
C ILE A 27 6.04 3.05 12.81
N TYR A 28 6.38 3.45 14.05
CA TYR A 28 5.46 3.38 15.20
C TYR A 28 4.27 4.33 15.13
N THR A 29 4.28 5.33 14.26
CA THR A 29 3.18 6.28 14.08
C THR A 29 2.58 6.23 12.68
N PHE A 30 3.18 5.45 11.78
CA PHE A 30 2.76 5.31 10.39
C PHE A 30 1.38 4.66 10.29
N ARG A 31 0.49 5.30 9.52
CA ARG A 31 -0.89 4.90 9.27
C ARG A 31 -1.22 5.12 7.80
N GLN A 32 -2.12 4.32 7.25
CA GLN A 32 -2.56 4.44 5.86
C GLN A 32 -3.22 5.79 5.59
N GLY A 33 -4.18 6.21 6.41
CA GLY A 33 -4.84 7.50 6.22
C GLY A 33 -5.55 7.59 4.87
N LYS A 34 -5.21 8.60 4.05
CA LYS A 34 -5.83 8.84 2.73
C LYS A 34 -5.06 8.23 1.55
N GLN A 35 -3.89 7.63 1.79
CA GLN A 35 -3.05 7.12 0.71
C GLN A 35 -3.58 5.78 0.17
N SER A 36 -3.27 5.47 -1.09
CA SER A 36 -3.64 4.19 -1.68
C SER A 36 -2.96 3.03 -0.95
N LEU A 37 -3.54 1.83 -1.04
CA LEU A 37 -2.97 0.67 -0.40
C LEU A 37 -1.56 0.36 -0.94
N THR A 38 -1.35 0.49 -2.25
CA THR A 38 -0.05 0.28 -2.90
C THR A 38 1.01 1.22 -2.32
N SER A 39 0.75 2.52 -2.31
CA SER A 39 1.70 3.52 -1.77
C SER A 39 1.97 3.32 -0.29
N PHE A 40 0.95 2.91 0.49
CA PHE A 40 1.14 2.59 1.90
C PHE A 40 2.05 1.38 2.09
N MET A 41 1.82 0.30 1.35
CA MET A 41 2.61 -0.93 1.45
C MET A 41 4.07 -0.70 1.09
N ASP A 42 4.34 0.03 0.00
CA ASP A 42 5.70 0.32 -0.45
C ASP A 42 6.48 1.14 0.59
N GLN A 43 5.84 2.19 1.15
CA GLN A 43 6.45 3.01 2.19
C GLN A 43 6.63 2.25 3.51
N PHE A 44 5.68 1.39 3.87
CA PHE A 44 5.79 0.57 5.06
C PHE A 44 6.95 -0.43 4.94
N GLU A 45 7.11 -1.08 3.78
CA GLU A 45 8.21 -2.03 3.54
C GLU A 45 9.57 -1.35 3.63
N LEU A 46 9.71 -0.14 3.07
CA LEU A 46 10.93 0.65 3.18
C LEU A 46 11.24 1.02 4.65
N LEU A 47 10.24 1.52 5.38
CA LEU A 47 10.38 1.85 6.80
C LEU A 47 10.72 0.63 7.66
N HIS A 48 10.15 -0.54 7.35
CA HIS A 48 10.44 -1.79 8.05
C HIS A 48 11.91 -2.21 7.91
N ILE A 49 12.48 -2.06 6.71
CA ILE A 49 13.90 -2.33 6.45
C ILE A 49 14.77 -1.31 7.20
N GLU A 50 14.50 -0.02 7.05
CA GLU A 50 15.31 1.05 7.67
C GLU A 50 15.24 1.05 9.20
N ALA A 51 14.10 0.66 9.77
CA ALA A 51 13.90 0.61 11.21
C ALA A 51 14.43 -0.69 11.85
N GLU A 52 14.82 -1.69 11.04
CA GLU A 52 15.21 -3.04 11.48
C GLU A 52 14.27 -3.58 12.57
N VAL A 53 12.99 -3.59 12.25
CA VAL A 53 11.93 -4.07 13.15
C VAL A 53 11.73 -5.57 12.92
N SER A 54 11.41 -6.34 13.98
CA SER A 54 11.19 -7.78 13.82
C SER A 54 9.93 -8.05 12.99
N GLN A 55 9.82 -9.24 12.39
CA GLN A 55 8.63 -9.59 11.60
C GLN A 55 7.34 -9.59 12.43
N GLU A 56 7.42 -10.02 13.70
CA GLU A 56 6.29 -10.02 14.62
C GLU A 56 5.83 -8.58 14.90
N GLU A 57 6.78 -7.70 15.17
CA GLU A 57 6.48 -6.30 15.43
C GLU A 57 5.96 -5.58 14.18
N ALA A 58 6.57 -5.84 13.03
CA ALA A 58 6.10 -5.34 11.73
C ALA A 58 4.68 -5.81 11.43
N TYR A 59 4.33 -7.05 11.77
CA TYR A 59 2.96 -7.56 11.66
C TYR A 59 1.97 -6.73 12.49
N PHE A 60 2.28 -6.47 13.77
CA PHE A 60 1.41 -5.66 14.62
C PHE A 60 1.28 -4.23 14.09
N LEU A 61 2.39 -3.63 13.65
CA LEU A 61 2.42 -2.27 13.13
C LEU A 61 1.64 -2.14 11.81
N LEU A 62 1.79 -3.12 10.91
CA LEU A 62 1.08 -3.15 9.64
C LEU A 62 -0.42 -3.31 9.85
N LYS A 63 -0.82 -4.29 10.67
CA LYS A 63 -2.23 -4.52 11.02
C LYS A 63 -2.88 -3.29 11.64
N ARG A 64 -2.17 -2.62 12.54
CA ARG A 64 -2.63 -1.38 13.20
C ARG A 64 -2.64 -0.21 12.21
N GLY A 65 -1.72 -0.18 11.25
CA GLY A 65 -1.53 0.90 10.29
C GLY A 65 -2.63 0.99 9.22
N LEU A 66 -3.25 -0.13 8.89
CA LEU A 66 -4.27 -0.24 7.85
C LEU A 66 -5.60 0.41 8.25
N ASN A 67 -6.33 0.90 7.25
CA ASN A 67 -7.70 1.35 7.44
C ASN A 67 -8.65 0.15 7.62
N ASP A 68 -9.66 0.31 8.48
CA ASP A 68 -10.67 -0.73 8.74
C ASP A 68 -11.37 -1.17 7.46
N SER A 69 -11.60 -0.26 6.50
CA SER A 69 -12.20 -0.58 5.21
C SER A 69 -11.35 -1.54 4.37
N VAL A 70 -10.03 -1.42 4.43
CA VAL A 70 -9.10 -2.33 3.74
C VAL A 70 -9.09 -3.69 4.43
N ILE A 71 -9.08 -3.70 5.76
CA ILE A 71 -9.17 -4.93 6.55
C ILE A 71 -10.48 -5.67 6.24
N GLN A 72 -11.59 -4.94 6.16
CA GLN A 72 -12.89 -5.50 5.80
C GLN A 72 -12.91 -6.03 4.37
N ALA A 73 -12.31 -5.32 3.42
CA ALA A 73 -12.25 -5.75 2.02
C ALA A 73 -11.33 -6.95 1.79
N ALA A 74 -10.20 -7.01 2.51
CA ALA A 74 -9.22 -8.09 2.38
C ALA A 74 -9.65 -9.37 3.10
N PHE A 75 -10.21 -9.23 4.30
CA PHE A 75 -10.37 -10.35 5.22
C PHE A 75 -11.81 -10.55 5.71
N GLY A 76 -12.76 -9.68 5.34
CA GLY A 76 -14.14 -9.76 5.83
C GLY A 76 -14.29 -9.45 7.33
N GLY A 77 -13.21 -9.06 8.02
CA GLY A 77 -13.17 -8.69 9.43
C GLY A 77 -11.88 -9.09 10.13
N PHE A 78 -11.67 -8.59 11.36
CA PHE A 78 -10.41 -8.77 12.12
C PHE A 78 -10.08 -10.22 12.52
N ASN A 79 -11.06 -11.13 12.50
CA ASN A 79 -10.91 -12.52 12.94
C ASN A 79 -10.33 -13.45 11.87
N VAL A 80 -10.20 -12.97 10.62
CA VAL A 80 -9.68 -13.76 9.48
C VAL A 80 -8.31 -13.26 9.02
N ILE A 81 -7.71 -12.33 9.77
CA ILE A 81 -6.40 -11.77 9.43
C ILE A 81 -5.32 -12.85 9.62
N PRO A 82 -4.47 -13.11 8.62
CA PRO A 82 -3.35 -14.06 8.74
C PRO A 82 -2.47 -13.75 9.96
N THR A 83 -2.00 -14.77 10.66
CA THR A 83 -1.15 -14.60 11.86
C THR A 83 0.32 -14.34 11.56
N THR A 84 0.73 -14.46 10.29
CA THR A 84 2.12 -14.32 9.86
C THR A 84 2.27 -13.11 8.95
N TYR A 85 3.33 -12.31 9.17
CA TYR A 85 3.66 -11.12 8.38
C TYR A 85 3.68 -11.38 6.87
N THR A 86 4.36 -12.45 6.44
CA THR A 86 4.54 -12.79 5.02
C THR A 86 3.21 -13.07 4.31
N LEU A 87 2.28 -13.76 4.97
CA LEU A 87 0.95 -14.02 4.45
C LEU A 87 0.13 -12.73 4.38
N LEU A 88 0.19 -11.91 5.42
CA LEU A 88 -0.51 -10.62 5.46
C LEU A 88 -0.06 -9.72 4.29
N VAL A 89 1.25 -9.58 4.06
CA VAL A 89 1.80 -8.78 2.95
C VAL A 89 1.34 -9.32 1.59
N LYS A 90 1.38 -10.65 1.41
CA LYS A 90 0.97 -11.29 0.15
C LYS A 90 -0.50 -11.02 -0.18
N GLU A 91 -1.39 -11.19 0.79
CA GLU A 91 -2.83 -10.93 0.62
C GLU A 91 -3.09 -9.45 0.33
N LEU A 92 -2.43 -8.53 1.06
CA LEU A 92 -2.58 -7.10 0.83
C LEU A 92 -2.07 -6.66 -0.55
N LYS A 93 -0.95 -7.21 -1.02
CA LYS A 93 -0.43 -6.96 -2.38
C LYS A 93 -1.40 -7.47 -3.44
N THR A 94 -1.98 -8.66 -3.23
CA THR A 94 -3.00 -9.22 -4.13
C THR A 94 -4.27 -8.38 -4.15
N LEU A 95 -4.68 -7.83 -3.00
CA LEU A 95 -5.81 -6.91 -2.97
C LEU A 95 -5.49 -5.59 -3.66
N ALA A 96 -4.29 -5.03 -3.46
CA ALA A 96 -3.87 -3.78 -4.07
C ALA A 96 -3.96 -3.84 -5.60
N THR A 97 -3.46 -4.92 -6.21
CA THR A 97 -3.58 -5.15 -7.66
C THR A 97 -5.05 -5.21 -8.10
N ASN A 98 -5.88 -5.98 -7.39
CA ASN A 98 -7.30 -6.17 -7.75
C ASN A 98 -8.14 -4.90 -7.58
N TYR A 99 -7.87 -4.08 -6.55
CA TYR A 99 -8.62 -2.86 -6.28
C TYR A 99 -8.31 -1.76 -7.28
N GLU A 100 -7.03 -1.58 -7.65
CA GLU A 100 -6.61 -0.55 -8.60
C GLU A 100 -6.98 -0.93 -10.06
N GLU A 101 -6.93 -2.22 -10.41
CA GLU A 101 -7.44 -2.73 -11.69
C GLU A 101 -8.97 -2.64 -11.79
N GLY A 102 -9.69 -2.92 -10.70
CA GLY A 102 -11.16 -2.79 -10.65
C GLY A 102 -11.65 -1.34 -10.78
N VAL A 103 -10.94 -0.39 -10.18
CA VAL A 103 -11.24 1.05 -10.29
C VAL A 103 -10.98 1.58 -11.70
N THR A 104 -9.88 1.16 -12.33
CA THR A 104 -9.57 1.54 -13.71
C THR A 104 -10.60 1.00 -14.70
N LEU A 105 -11.05 -0.26 -14.54
CA LEU A 105 -12.08 -0.86 -15.41
C LEU A 105 -13.47 -0.21 -15.23
N LYS A 106 -13.88 0.13 -14.00
CA LYS A 106 -15.13 0.88 -13.77
C LYS A 106 -15.09 2.27 -14.38
N GLY A 107 -13.97 2.99 -14.24
CA GLY A 107 -13.79 4.33 -14.80
C GLY A 107 -13.79 4.36 -16.34
N VAL A 108 -13.35 3.28 -16.99
CA VAL A 108 -13.42 3.13 -18.46
C VAL A 108 -14.85 2.85 -18.92
N LYS A 109 -15.59 1.95 -18.24
CA LYS A 109 -17.00 1.67 -18.55
C LYS A 109 -17.89 2.91 -18.40
N GLU A 110 -17.75 3.67 -17.31
CA GLU A 110 -18.53 4.91 -17.12
C GLU A 110 -18.21 6.01 -18.15
N LYS A 111 -17.00 6.02 -18.71
CA LYS A 111 -16.66 6.91 -19.83
C LYS A 111 -17.27 6.41 -21.14
N GLU A 112 -17.24 5.12 -21.42
CA GLU A 112 -17.89 4.54 -22.60
C GLU A 112 -19.42 4.72 -22.58
N ASP A 113 -20.07 4.52 -21.43
CA ASP A 113 -21.52 4.66 -21.32
C ASP A 113 -21.95 6.13 -21.50
N ARG A 114 -21.21 7.10 -20.94
CA ARG A 114 -21.45 8.54 -21.20
C ARG A 114 -21.20 8.94 -22.66
N LEU A 115 -20.21 8.34 -23.32
CA LEU A 115 -19.94 8.56 -24.74
C LEU A 115 -21.05 7.96 -25.63
N ARG A 116 -21.64 6.83 -25.22
CA ARG A 116 -22.80 6.23 -25.90
C ARG A 116 -24.06 7.08 -25.74
N GLU A 117 -24.33 7.61 -24.55
CA GLU A 117 -25.48 8.49 -24.30
C GLU A 117 -25.42 9.80 -25.09
N THR A 118 -24.25 10.43 -25.16
CA THR A 118 -24.04 11.66 -25.93
C THR A 118 -24.13 11.45 -27.46
N SER A 119 -23.71 10.29 -27.95
CA SER A 119 -23.85 9.91 -29.37
C SER A 119 -25.32 9.64 -29.76
N VAL A 120 -26.11 9.05 -28.87
CA VAL A 120 -27.56 8.81 -29.07
C VAL A 120 -28.36 10.13 -29.05
N ALA A 121 -28.03 11.06 -28.15
CA ALA A 121 -28.66 12.38 -28.10
C ALA A 121 -28.43 13.18 -29.40
N THR A 122 -27.24 13.09 -29.99
CA THR A 122 -26.88 13.79 -31.23
C THR A 122 -27.62 13.22 -32.46
N ARG A 123 -27.89 11.90 -32.50
CA ARG A 123 -28.71 11.30 -33.57
C ARG A 123 -30.20 11.64 -33.48
N ARG A 124 -30.76 11.76 -32.27
CA ARG A 124 -32.17 12.11 -32.07
C ARG A 124 -32.48 13.57 -32.41
N GLY A 125 -31.56 14.50 -32.15
CA GLY A 125 -31.74 15.92 -32.50
C GLY A 125 -31.75 16.20 -34.01
N ARG A 126 -31.24 15.28 -34.84
CA ARG A 126 -31.15 15.43 -36.30
C ARG A 126 -32.39 14.93 -37.05
N LEU A 127 -33.24 14.13 -36.40
CA LEU A 127 -34.49 13.58 -36.96
C LEU A 127 -35.74 14.39 -36.60
N SER A 128 -35.60 15.43 -35.77
CA SER A 128 -36.69 16.34 -35.39
C SER A 128 -36.61 17.71 -36.09
N ARG A 129 -35.72 17.86 -37.07
CA ARG A 129 -35.58 19.04 -37.94
C ARG A 129 -35.59 18.61 -39.41
N SER A 130 -36.75 18.16 -39.88
CA SER A 130 -37.06 17.98 -41.29
C SER A 130 -38.55 18.11 -41.46
#